data_AF-A0A561BQ85-F1
#
_entry.id   AF-A0A561BQ85-F1
#
_cell.length_a   1.000
_cell.length_b   1.000
_cell.length_c   1.000
_cell.angle_alpha   90.00
_cell.angle_beta   90.00
_cell.angle_gamma   90.00
#
_symmetry.space_group_name_H-M   'P 1'
#
loop_
_entity.id
_entity.type
_entity.pdbx_description
1 polymer ?
#
loop_
_entity_poly.entity_id
_entity_poly.type
_entity_poly.pdbx_seq_one_letter_code
_entity_poly.pdbx_strand_id
1 'polypeptide(L)'
;MKSGGGAWVGASRVGWMESVPDPLRVHPMDGVERVVMLRPVVRSELIEVGEYSYYDDPVDPTAFETKNVLYHYGPEKLRIGRYCALGEGTTFIMNGANHRMDGASTFPFPIMGGAWSAHFDLITGLPGRGDTVVGNDVWFGYGATVMPGVTIGDGAIVASRAVVVDDVPAYGIVGGNPAKLIRKRFSEDDIERLLEIAWWDWPVELVTEHVRVIMAGDVDALEAAWKSAR
;
A
#
# COMPACT_ATOMS: atom_id res chain seq x y z
N MET A 1 6.39 53.03 4.31
CA MET A 1 7.80 52.87 4.72
C MET A 1 7.82 52.93 6.24
N LYS A 2 8.30 51.99 7.06
CA LYS A 2 9.10 50.75 6.98
C LYS A 2 8.75 49.97 8.28
N SER A 3 8.28 48.73 8.23
CA SER A 3 9.04 47.47 8.42
C SER A 3 9.86 47.34 9.71
N GLY A 4 9.62 46.25 10.46
CA GLY A 4 10.46 45.69 11.53
C GLY A 4 9.57 45.16 12.66
N GLY A 5 9.40 43.85 12.92
CA GLY A 5 10.38 42.76 12.83
C GLY A 5 11.01 42.56 14.20
N GLY A 6 10.62 41.50 14.92
CA GLY A 6 11.17 41.12 16.24
C GLY A 6 10.23 40.17 16.95
N ALA A 7 10.31 38.86 16.72
CA ALA A 7 11.24 37.91 17.33
C ALA A 7 10.48 37.06 18.36
N TRP A 8 9.88 35.97 17.88
CA TRP A 8 9.49 34.85 18.73
C TRP A 8 10.76 34.12 19.16
N VAL A 9 11.30 34.48 20.32
CA VAL A 9 12.39 33.76 20.97
C VAL A 9 11.91 33.33 22.34
N GLY A 10 11.94 32.02 22.60
CA GLY A 10 12.06 31.51 23.96
C GLY A 10 10.84 30.82 24.58
N ALA A 11 10.27 29.83 23.88
CA ALA A 11 9.82 28.61 24.56
C ALA A 11 10.51 27.46 23.84
N SER A 12 11.40 26.77 24.54
CA SER A 12 12.36 25.79 24.03
C SER A 12 11.70 24.69 23.19
N ARG A 13 11.98 24.66 21.89
CA ARG A 13 11.63 23.57 20.94
C ARG A 13 12.29 22.22 21.25
N VAL A 14 13.05 22.12 22.33
CA VAL A 14 13.89 20.95 22.66
C VAL A 14 13.09 19.86 23.39
N GLY A 15 11.88 20.16 23.89
CA GLY A 15 11.08 19.23 24.70
C GLY A 15 10.11 18.31 23.94
N TRP A 16 9.85 18.53 22.65
CA TRP A 16 8.94 17.69 21.84
C TRP A 16 9.69 16.70 20.93
N MET A 17 11.01 16.70 20.96
CA MET A 17 11.89 15.73 20.28
C MET A 17 11.92 14.37 21.00
N GLU A 18 10.87 14.00 21.72
CA GLU A 18 10.54 12.58 21.96
C GLU A 18 9.91 12.04 20.66
N SER A 19 10.84 11.88 19.71
CA SER A 19 10.86 11.43 18.32
C SER A 19 9.53 11.07 17.63
N VAL A 20 9.27 11.73 16.49
CA VAL A 20 8.43 11.17 15.41
C VAL A 20 8.80 9.70 15.18
N PRO A 21 7.85 8.81 14.86
CA PRO A 21 8.14 7.39 14.67
C PRO A 21 9.20 7.20 13.57
N ASP A 22 10.20 6.35 13.80
CA ASP A 22 11.22 6.02 12.80
C ASP A 22 10.63 5.06 11.75
N PRO A 23 10.53 5.44 10.46
CA PRO A 23 9.95 4.59 9.41
C PRO A 23 10.85 3.40 9.04
N LEU A 24 12.10 3.37 9.49
CA LEU A 24 13.06 2.29 9.26
C LEU A 24 13.11 1.28 10.41
N ARG A 25 12.38 1.54 11.50
CA ARG A 25 12.25 0.62 12.61
C ARG A 25 11.39 -0.58 12.20
N VAL A 26 11.95 -1.78 12.21
CA VAL A 26 11.26 -3.01 11.80
C VAL A 26 9.98 -3.24 12.62
N HIS A 27 10.08 -3.29 13.95
CA HIS A 27 8.92 -3.43 14.83
C HIS A 27 8.56 -2.08 15.44
N PRO A 28 7.41 -1.47 15.11
CA PRO A 28 7.09 -0.11 15.54
C PRO A 28 6.76 0.01 17.03
N MET A 29 6.46 -1.10 17.72
CA MET A 29 6.10 -1.14 19.14
C MET A 29 7.06 -2.05 19.92
N ASP A 30 7.54 -1.59 21.07
CA ASP A 30 8.38 -2.39 21.96
C ASP A 30 7.65 -3.65 22.45
N GLY A 31 8.30 -4.81 22.36
CA GLY A 31 7.75 -6.09 22.80
C GLY A 31 6.63 -6.67 21.91
N VAL A 32 6.33 -6.05 20.76
CA VAL A 32 5.32 -6.56 19.81
C VAL A 32 6.00 -7.02 18.52
N GLU A 33 6.21 -8.33 18.39
CA GLU A 33 6.89 -8.92 17.23
C GLU A 33 5.97 -9.17 16.03
N ARG A 34 4.65 -9.21 16.27
CA ARG A 34 3.63 -9.55 15.26
C ARG A 34 3.44 -8.47 14.17
N VAL A 35 3.85 -7.22 14.43
CA VAL A 35 3.72 -6.10 13.47
C VAL A 35 5.09 -5.69 12.97
N VAL A 36 5.25 -5.55 11.65
CA VAL A 36 6.46 -5.01 11.03
C VAL A 36 6.15 -3.88 10.06
N MET A 37 7.00 -2.86 10.04
CA MET A 37 7.09 -1.91 8.93
C MET A 37 7.68 -2.62 7.71
N LEU A 38 7.03 -2.47 6.55
CA LEU A 38 7.42 -3.18 5.33
C LEU A 38 8.67 -2.57 4.68
N ARG A 39 8.80 -1.23 4.70
CA ARG A 39 9.92 -0.49 4.10
C ARG A 39 11.32 -1.04 4.48
N PRO A 40 11.64 -1.33 5.76
CA PRO A 40 12.95 -1.86 6.14
C PRO A 40 13.14 -3.37 5.93
N VAL A 41 12.07 -4.15 5.71
CA VAL A 41 12.16 -5.62 5.55
C VAL A 41 12.16 -6.05 4.08
N VAL A 42 11.52 -5.30 3.20
CA VAL A 42 11.51 -5.53 1.75
C VAL A 42 12.90 -5.27 1.15
N ARG A 43 13.41 -6.21 0.34
CA ARG A 43 14.73 -6.21 -0.31
C ARG A 43 14.66 -6.30 -1.82
N SER A 44 13.59 -6.83 -2.39
CA SER A 44 13.44 -7.01 -3.84
C SER A 44 13.38 -5.65 -4.56
N GLU A 45 14.14 -5.50 -5.65
CA GLU A 45 14.07 -4.31 -6.51
C GLU A 45 12.76 -4.20 -7.31
N LEU A 46 11.98 -5.30 -7.35
CA LEU A 46 10.67 -5.35 -7.99
C LEU A 46 9.53 -4.93 -7.05
N ILE A 47 9.82 -4.70 -5.76
CA ILE A 47 8.83 -4.31 -4.76
C ILE A 47 9.21 -2.93 -4.20
N GLU A 48 8.29 -1.98 -4.34
CA GLU A 48 8.43 -0.63 -3.79
C GLU A 48 7.39 -0.47 -2.68
N VAL A 49 7.82 -0.06 -1.48
CA VAL A 49 6.90 0.18 -0.36
C VAL A 49 7.18 1.54 0.27
N GLY A 50 6.13 2.32 0.49
CA GLY A 50 6.18 3.59 1.19
C GLY A 50 6.44 3.45 2.69
N GLU A 51 6.89 4.53 3.30
CA GLU A 51 7.11 4.64 4.74
C GLU A 51 5.79 4.42 5.52
N TYR A 52 5.92 3.90 6.74
CA TYR A 52 4.82 3.63 7.68
C TYR A 52 3.77 2.58 7.25
N SER A 53 3.91 2.01 6.06
CA SER A 53 3.10 0.85 5.66
C SER A 53 3.56 -0.40 6.39
N TYR A 54 2.62 -1.09 7.04
CA TYR A 54 2.92 -2.21 7.92
C TYR A 54 2.17 -3.49 7.53
N TYR A 55 2.72 -4.62 7.96
CA TYR A 55 2.08 -5.92 7.89
C TYR A 55 1.97 -6.53 9.29
N ASP A 56 0.82 -7.13 9.56
CA ASP A 56 0.46 -7.74 10.85
C ASP A 56 0.30 -9.26 10.69
N ASP A 57 1.21 -10.05 11.26
CA ASP A 57 1.24 -11.52 11.18
C ASP A 57 1.79 -12.14 12.47
N PRO A 58 1.06 -13.05 13.12
CA PRO A 58 1.49 -13.63 14.40
C PRO A 58 2.65 -14.63 14.29
N VAL A 59 2.98 -15.10 13.09
CA VAL A 59 3.95 -16.18 12.88
C VAL A 59 5.30 -15.63 12.42
N ASP A 60 5.32 -14.90 11.31
CA ASP A 60 6.57 -14.41 10.71
C ASP A 60 6.29 -13.24 9.75
N PRO A 61 6.04 -12.04 10.30
CA PRO A 61 5.71 -10.86 9.51
C PRO A 61 6.89 -10.38 8.66
N THR A 62 8.13 -10.73 9.03
CA THR A 62 9.33 -10.37 8.26
C THR A 62 9.44 -11.09 6.92
N ALA A 63 8.75 -12.21 6.74
CA ALA A 63 8.75 -12.98 5.50
C ALA A 63 7.71 -12.51 4.47
N PHE A 64 7.15 -11.30 4.61
CA PHE A 64 6.15 -10.72 3.71
C PHE A 64 6.48 -10.93 2.22
N GLU A 65 7.70 -10.65 1.79
CA GLU A 65 8.09 -10.80 0.38
C GLU A 65 7.92 -12.22 -0.15
N THR A 66 8.21 -13.24 0.65
CA THR A 66 8.21 -14.64 0.19
C THR A 66 6.89 -15.36 0.46
N LYS A 67 6.11 -14.89 1.43
CA LYS A 67 4.83 -15.51 1.83
C LYS A 67 3.61 -14.78 1.27
N ASN A 68 3.72 -13.49 0.99
CA ASN A 68 2.59 -12.65 0.62
C ASN A 68 2.70 -12.10 -0.80
N VAL A 69 3.88 -12.12 -1.43
CA VAL A 69 4.06 -11.70 -2.83
C VAL A 69 4.41 -12.92 -3.68
N LEU A 70 3.42 -13.48 -4.37
CA LEU A 70 3.53 -14.78 -5.02
C LEU A 70 3.72 -14.63 -6.53
N TYR A 71 4.49 -15.55 -7.12
CA TYR A 71 4.74 -15.63 -8.57
C TYR A 71 5.40 -14.37 -9.18
N HIS A 72 6.25 -13.71 -8.39
CA HIS A 72 6.89 -12.45 -8.79
C HIS A 72 8.24 -12.68 -9.47
N TYR A 73 8.20 -12.90 -10.79
CA TYR A 73 9.41 -13.14 -11.61
C TYR A 73 9.84 -11.91 -12.43
N GLY A 74 9.09 -10.81 -12.34
CA GLY A 74 9.28 -9.60 -13.14
C GLY A 74 8.76 -9.73 -14.59
N PRO A 75 8.83 -8.64 -15.37
CA PRO A 75 9.40 -7.34 -15.01
C PRO A 75 8.46 -6.44 -14.21
N GLU A 76 7.18 -6.81 -14.06
CA GLU A 76 6.20 -5.96 -13.38
C GLU A 76 6.52 -5.81 -11.90
N LYS A 77 6.19 -4.63 -11.37
CA LYS A 77 6.43 -4.28 -9.97
C LYS A 77 5.18 -4.44 -9.11
N LEU A 78 5.40 -4.66 -7.82
CA LEU A 78 4.43 -4.37 -6.78
C LEU A 78 4.79 -3.03 -6.17
N ARG A 79 3.88 -2.06 -6.19
CA ARG A 79 4.07 -0.75 -5.55
C ARG A 79 3.02 -0.57 -4.46
N ILE A 80 3.45 -0.32 -3.24
CA ILE A 80 2.59 -0.03 -2.10
C ILE A 80 2.92 1.36 -1.58
N GLY A 81 1.93 2.23 -1.45
CA GLY A 81 2.10 3.58 -0.94
C GLY A 81 2.46 3.63 0.54
N ARG A 82 2.33 4.83 1.12
CA ARG A 82 2.60 5.12 2.53
C ARG A 82 1.38 4.83 3.40
N TYR A 83 1.60 4.62 4.69
CA TYR A 83 0.54 4.50 5.70
C TYR A 83 -0.52 3.41 5.40
N CYS A 84 -0.15 2.34 4.71
CA CYS A 84 -1.05 1.21 4.45
C CYS A 84 -1.07 0.22 5.62
N ALA A 85 -2.23 -0.37 5.88
CA ALA A 85 -2.44 -1.37 6.91
C ALA A 85 -2.75 -2.72 6.27
N LEU A 86 -1.81 -3.67 6.34
CA LEU A 86 -1.99 -5.00 5.76
C LEU A 86 -2.25 -6.03 6.87
N GLY A 87 -3.48 -6.54 6.91
CA GLY A 87 -3.85 -7.62 7.82
C GLY A 87 -3.23 -8.97 7.44
N GLU A 88 -3.10 -9.84 8.44
CA GLU A 88 -2.57 -11.20 8.30
C GLU A 88 -3.15 -11.93 7.07
N GLY A 89 -2.26 -12.55 6.28
CA GLY A 89 -2.63 -13.31 5.10
C GLY A 89 -2.99 -12.48 3.86
N THR A 90 -2.85 -11.15 3.90
CA THR A 90 -2.97 -10.31 2.69
C THR A 90 -1.99 -10.79 1.62
N THR A 91 -2.47 -11.17 0.44
CA THR A 91 -1.67 -11.81 -0.61
C THR A 91 -1.75 -11.04 -1.92
N PHE A 92 -0.63 -10.86 -2.60
CA PHE A 92 -0.49 -10.30 -3.94
C PHE A 92 -0.09 -11.41 -4.89
N ILE A 93 -0.95 -11.73 -5.85
CA ILE A 93 -0.65 -12.63 -6.96
C ILE A 93 -0.07 -11.79 -8.09
N MET A 94 1.17 -12.07 -8.47
CA MET A 94 1.87 -11.36 -9.53
C MET A 94 1.74 -12.08 -10.89
N ASN A 95 2.17 -11.42 -11.97
CA ASN A 95 1.91 -11.87 -13.34
C ASN A 95 2.43 -13.28 -13.68
N GLY A 96 3.46 -13.78 -12.99
CA GLY A 96 4.00 -15.11 -13.19
C GLY A 96 3.03 -16.26 -12.88
N ALA A 97 1.88 -15.97 -12.26
CA ALA A 97 0.82 -16.95 -12.01
C ALA A 97 -0.01 -17.27 -13.26
N ASN A 98 0.02 -16.41 -14.28
CA ASN A 98 -0.82 -16.55 -15.45
C ASN A 98 -0.24 -17.53 -16.46
N HIS A 99 -1.08 -18.42 -16.98
CA HIS A 99 -0.72 -19.35 -18.04
C HIS A 99 -1.18 -18.81 -19.40
N ARG A 100 -0.59 -19.35 -20.46
CA ARG A 100 -1.08 -19.16 -21.83
C ARG A 100 -2.51 -19.72 -21.97
N MET A 101 -3.41 -18.97 -22.62
CA MET A 101 -4.85 -19.31 -22.72
C MET A 101 -5.45 -19.19 -24.14
N ASP A 102 -4.68 -18.76 -25.13
CA ASP A 102 -5.10 -18.65 -26.54
C ASP A 102 -5.18 -20.01 -27.25
N GLY A 103 -4.48 -21.03 -26.74
CA GLY A 103 -4.48 -22.39 -27.25
C GLY A 103 -5.51 -23.32 -26.59
N ALA A 104 -5.54 -24.58 -27.03
CA ALA A 104 -6.44 -25.60 -26.50
C ALA A 104 -6.06 -26.12 -25.09
N SER A 105 -4.87 -25.81 -24.59
CA SER A 105 -4.37 -26.25 -23.28
C SER A 105 -3.65 -25.12 -22.58
N THR A 106 -3.86 -25.03 -21.26
CA THR A 106 -3.11 -24.15 -20.37
C THR A 106 -1.91 -24.85 -19.72
N PHE A 107 -1.66 -26.12 -20.05
CA PHE A 107 -0.55 -26.88 -19.45
C PHE A 107 0.81 -26.31 -19.92
N PRO A 108 1.73 -25.96 -19.00
CA PRO A 108 3.02 -25.38 -19.36
C PRO A 108 4.02 -26.49 -19.74
N PHE A 109 3.82 -27.14 -20.89
CA PHE A 109 4.71 -28.22 -21.36
C PHE A 109 6.21 -27.93 -21.22
N PRO A 110 6.73 -26.72 -21.53
CA PRO A 110 8.16 -26.47 -21.52
C PRO A 110 8.84 -26.62 -20.16
N ILE A 111 8.12 -26.42 -19.04
CA ILE A 111 8.72 -26.51 -17.69
C ILE A 111 8.96 -27.95 -17.24
N MET A 112 8.39 -28.96 -17.93
CA MET A 112 8.57 -30.37 -17.59
C MET A 112 9.89 -30.95 -18.11
N GLY A 113 10.65 -30.18 -18.89
CA GLY A 113 11.95 -30.60 -19.43
C GLY A 113 11.83 -31.53 -20.65
N GLY A 114 12.93 -32.22 -20.96
CA GLY A 114 13.02 -33.14 -22.09
C GLY A 114 12.86 -32.45 -23.44
N ALA A 115 12.22 -33.13 -24.41
CA ALA A 115 12.00 -32.54 -25.74
C ALA A 115 11.12 -31.27 -25.70
N TRP A 116 10.29 -31.11 -24.66
CA TRP A 116 9.38 -29.97 -24.55
C TRP A 116 10.08 -28.67 -24.13
N SER A 117 11.25 -28.74 -23.50
CA SER A 117 11.99 -27.52 -23.11
C SER A 117 12.50 -26.72 -24.30
N ALA A 118 12.54 -27.31 -25.51
CA ALA A 118 12.85 -26.60 -26.75
C ALA A 118 11.79 -25.56 -27.15
N HIS A 119 10.63 -25.56 -26.49
CA HIS A 119 9.49 -24.68 -26.77
C HIS A 119 9.25 -23.63 -25.67
N PHE A 120 10.31 -23.21 -24.97
CA PHE A 120 10.21 -22.25 -23.86
C PHE A 120 9.67 -20.88 -24.30
N ASP A 121 9.83 -20.54 -25.59
CA ASP A 121 9.25 -19.37 -26.23
C ASP A 121 7.71 -19.31 -26.08
N LEU A 122 7.03 -20.44 -25.94
CA LEU A 122 5.58 -20.51 -25.77
C LEU A 122 5.09 -19.98 -24.41
N ILE A 123 5.97 -19.88 -23.41
CA ILE A 123 5.63 -19.47 -22.04
C ILE A 123 6.43 -18.24 -21.57
N THR A 124 7.27 -17.67 -22.43
CA THR A 124 7.99 -16.41 -22.18
C THR A 124 7.37 -15.26 -22.93
N GLY A 125 7.40 -14.06 -22.36
CA GLY A 125 6.89 -12.86 -23.03
C GLY A 125 5.38 -12.86 -23.25
N LEU A 126 4.64 -13.67 -22.48
CA LEU A 126 3.18 -13.62 -22.46
C LEU A 126 2.72 -12.24 -21.97
N PRO A 127 1.61 -11.71 -22.48
CA PRO A 127 1.09 -10.42 -22.04
C PRO A 127 0.73 -10.47 -20.55
N GLY A 128 1.42 -9.64 -19.75
CA GLY A 128 1.07 -9.38 -18.36
C GLY A 128 -0.07 -8.36 -18.23
N ARG A 129 -0.59 -8.21 -17.01
CA ARG A 129 -1.55 -7.17 -16.63
C ARG A 129 -0.88 -5.89 -16.12
N GLY A 130 0.45 -5.82 -16.16
CA GLY A 130 1.22 -4.68 -15.68
C GLY A 130 1.47 -4.73 -14.17
N ASP A 131 1.96 -3.61 -13.65
CA ASP A 131 2.27 -3.42 -12.23
C ASP A 131 1.01 -3.54 -11.36
N THR A 132 1.17 -4.10 -10.16
CA THR A 132 0.12 -4.02 -9.13
C THR A 132 0.42 -2.81 -8.26
N VAL A 133 -0.53 -1.89 -8.16
CA VAL A 133 -0.33 -0.59 -7.52
C VAL A 133 -1.33 -0.40 -6.40
N VAL A 134 -0.83 -0.13 -5.20
CA VAL A 134 -1.61 0.24 -4.03
C VAL A 134 -1.23 1.66 -3.67
N GLY A 135 -2.22 2.54 -3.56
CA GLY A 135 -2.07 3.91 -3.11
C GLY A 135 -1.67 4.02 -1.64
N ASN A 136 -1.95 5.17 -1.05
CA ASN A 136 -1.66 5.51 0.34
C ASN A 136 -2.91 5.34 1.22
N ASP A 137 -2.74 5.21 2.55
CA ASP A 137 -3.88 5.04 3.49
C ASP A 137 -4.81 3.86 3.14
N VAL A 138 -4.28 2.81 2.50
CA VAL A 138 -5.09 1.64 2.11
C VAL A 138 -5.14 0.63 3.25
N TRP A 139 -6.34 0.15 3.57
CA TRP A 139 -6.54 -0.88 4.58
C TRP A 139 -6.96 -2.21 3.95
N PHE A 140 -6.19 -3.26 4.19
CA PHE A 140 -6.50 -4.63 3.84
C PHE A 140 -6.93 -5.43 5.07
N GLY A 141 -8.14 -5.99 5.00
CA GLY A 141 -8.63 -6.95 5.96
C GLY A 141 -7.91 -8.30 5.86
N TYR A 142 -8.08 -9.11 6.90
CA TYR A 142 -7.53 -10.46 7.01
C TYR A 142 -7.74 -11.30 5.74
N GLY A 143 -6.67 -11.86 5.20
CA GLY A 143 -6.70 -12.80 4.07
C GLY A 143 -7.18 -12.21 2.75
N ALA A 144 -7.14 -10.88 2.56
CA ALA A 144 -7.44 -10.27 1.27
C ALA A 144 -6.44 -10.75 0.19
N THR A 145 -6.90 -10.96 -1.04
CA THR A 145 -6.06 -11.33 -2.18
C THR A 145 -6.20 -10.31 -3.29
N VAL A 146 -5.09 -9.80 -3.80
CA VAL A 146 -5.02 -8.86 -4.93
C VAL A 146 -4.47 -9.59 -6.14
N MET A 147 -5.20 -9.55 -7.26
CA MET A 147 -4.83 -10.21 -8.50
C MET A 147 -3.89 -9.33 -9.35
N PRO A 148 -3.18 -9.91 -10.35
CA PRO A 148 -2.16 -9.18 -11.09
C PRO A 148 -2.72 -7.94 -11.81
N GLY A 149 -1.96 -6.84 -11.72
CA GLY A 149 -2.21 -5.61 -12.49
C GLY A 149 -3.33 -4.73 -11.96
N VAL A 150 -3.83 -5.01 -10.75
CA VAL A 150 -4.87 -4.19 -10.10
C VAL A 150 -4.26 -2.90 -9.55
N THR A 151 -4.97 -1.80 -9.73
CA THR A 151 -4.72 -0.52 -9.06
C THR A 151 -5.75 -0.28 -7.95
N ILE A 152 -5.27 -0.05 -6.72
CA ILE A 152 -6.09 0.27 -5.54
C ILE A 152 -5.82 1.72 -5.16
N GLY A 153 -6.84 2.59 -5.29
CA GLY A 153 -6.71 4.02 -5.01
C GLY A 153 -6.51 4.36 -3.53
N ASP A 154 -6.05 5.58 -3.28
CA ASP A 154 -5.76 6.07 -1.93
C ASP A 154 -6.98 6.00 -0.99
N GLY A 155 -6.77 5.69 0.29
CA GLY A 155 -7.82 5.63 1.30
C GLY A 155 -8.80 4.47 1.14
N ALA A 156 -8.57 3.55 0.18
CA ALA A 156 -9.46 2.42 -0.05
C ALA A 156 -9.44 1.40 1.09
N ILE A 157 -10.53 0.63 1.22
CA ILE A 157 -10.66 -0.46 2.17
C ILE A 157 -11.01 -1.74 1.43
N VAL A 158 -10.17 -2.76 1.61
CA VAL A 158 -10.39 -4.11 1.09
C VAL A 158 -10.83 -5.00 2.23
N ALA A 159 -12.09 -5.47 2.19
CA ALA A 159 -12.64 -6.30 3.25
C ALA A 159 -11.90 -7.64 3.40
N SER A 160 -12.00 -8.23 4.59
CA SER A 160 -11.40 -9.55 4.87
C SER A 160 -11.84 -10.60 3.85
N ARG A 161 -10.88 -11.39 3.37
CA ARG A 161 -11.05 -12.46 2.37
C ARG A 161 -11.63 -12.00 1.03
N ALA A 162 -11.54 -10.71 0.72
CA ALA A 162 -11.88 -10.21 -0.62
C ALA A 162 -10.86 -10.71 -1.65
N VAL A 163 -11.31 -10.99 -2.87
CA VAL A 163 -10.44 -11.30 -4.02
C VAL A 163 -10.61 -10.18 -5.04
N VAL A 164 -9.65 -9.25 -5.04
CA VAL A 164 -9.66 -8.05 -5.86
C VAL A 164 -9.14 -8.39 -7.26
N VAL A 165 -10.05 -8.38 -8.23
CA VAL A 165 -9.79 -8.75 -9.64
C VAL A 165 -9.83 -7.56 -10.60
N ASP A 166 -10.31 -6.42 -10.11
CA ASP A 166 -10.53 -5.17 -10.84
C ASP A 166 -10.05 -4.00 -9.97
N ASP A 167 -9.78 -2.85 -10.60
CA ASP A 167 -9.33 -1.63 -9.90
C ASP A 167 -10.32 -1.15 -8.85
N VAL A 168 -9.79 -0.59 -7.76
CA VAL A 168 -10.56 -0.06 -6.63
C VAL A 168 -10.46 1.46 -6.62
N PRO A 169 -11.59 2.20 -6.67
CA PRO A 169 -11.55 3.66 -6.62
C PRO A 169 -11.02 4.16 -5.27
N ALA A 170 -10.40 5.34 -5.27
CA ALA A 170 -9.98 6.01 -4.04
C ALA A 170 -11.15 6.13 -3.05
N TYR A 171 -10.84 5.91 -1.77
CA TYR A 171 -11.81 5.88 -0.67
C TYR A 171 -12.98 4.90 -0.87
N GLY A 172 -12.85 3.95 -1.80
CA GLY A 172 -13.80 2.87 -2.04
C GLY A 172 -13.66 1.76 -1.02
N ILE A 173 -14.77 1.16 -0.62
CA ILE A 173 -14.82 -0.05 0.21
C ILE A 173 -15.24 -1.20 -0.68
N VAL A 174 -14.38 -2.21 -0.84
CA VAL A 174 -14.66 -3.40 -1.66
C VAL A 174 -14.66 -4.67 -0.81
N GLY A 175 -15.43 -5.67 -1.22
CA GLY A 175 -15.44 -6.97 -0.57
C GLY A 175 -16.05 -8.08 -1.42
N GLY A 176 -15.81 -9.33 -1.03
CA GLY A 176 -16.31 -10.53 -1.73
C GLY A 176 -15.31 -11.17 -2.68
N ASN A 177 -15.73 -12.26 -3.32
CA ASN A 177 -14.97 -13.00 -4.34
C ASN A 177 -15.90 -13.34 -5.52
N PRO A 178 -15.79 -12.64 -6.67
CA PRO A 178 -14.91 -11.49 -6.91
C PRO A 178 -15.30 -10.28 -6.06
N ALA A 179 -14.32 -9.46 -5.69
CA ALA A 179 -14.57 -8.25 -4.92
C ALA A 179 -15.44 -7.27 -5.72
N LYS A 180 -16.40 -6.63 -5.04
CA LYS A 180 -17.27 -5.60 -5.60
C LYS A 180 -17.27 -4.37 -4.70
N LEU A 181 -17.46 -3.20 -5.30
CA LEU A 181 -17.64 -1.96 -4.57
C LEU A 181 -18.93 -2.06 -3.72
N ILE A 182 -18.76 -1.90 -2.42
CA ILE A 182 -19.85 -1.87 -1.43
C ILE A 182 -20.37 -0.45 -1.32
N ARG A 183 -19.47 0.52 -1.09
CA ARG A 183 -19.76 1.96 -1.03
C ARG A 183 -18.45 2.77 -1.04
N LYS A 184 -18.56 4.09 -1.15
CA LYS A 184 -17.46 5.03 -0.87
C LYS A 184 -17.49 5.45 0.61
N ARG A 185 -16.34 5.86 1.15
CA ARG A 185 -16.19 6.37 2.53
C ARG A 185 -16.81 7.77 2.67
N PHE A 186 -16.70 8.59 1.62
CA PHE A 186 -17.11 10.00 1.59
C PHE A 186 -17.86 10.34 0.30
N SER A 187 -18.35 11.58 0.18
CA SER A 187 -18.92 12.14 -1.05
C SER A 187 -17.83 12.31 -2.14
N GLU A 188 -18.21 12.46 -3.41
CA GLU A 188 -17.23 12.70 -4.47
C GLU A 188 -16.44 13.99 -4.24
N ASP A 189 -17.13 15.09 -3.89
CA ASP A 189 -16.52 16.39 -3.60
C ASP A 189 -15.49 16.29 -2.46
N ASP A 190 -15.81 15.54 -1.40
CA ASP A 190 -14.89 15.31 -0.29
C ASP A 190 -13.70 14.44 -0.70
N ILE A 191 -13.91 13.44 -1.55
CA ILE A 191 -12.82 12.60 -2.08
C ILE A 191 -11.86 13.44 -2.91
N GLU A 192 -12.36 14.31 -3.78
CA GLU A 192 -11.51 15.24 -4.56
C GLU A 192 -10.68 16.14 -3.64
N ARG A 193 -11.29 16.73 -2.61
CA ARG A 193 -10.57 17.54 -1.61
C ARG A 193 -9.52 16.73 -0.87
N LEU A 194 -9.84 15.51 -0.43
CA LEU A 194 -8.91 14.63 0.26
C LEU A 194 -7.71 14.23 -0.61
N LEU A 195 -7.94 13.98 -1.90
CA LEU A 195 -6.89 13.68 -2.87
C LEU A 195 -6.02 14.91 -3.18
N GLU A 196 -6.58 16.13 -3.16
CA GLU A 196 -5.81 17.37 -3.29
C GLU A 196 -4.96 17.64 -2.03
N ILE A 197 -5.52 17.37 -0.85
CA ILE A 197 -4.84 17.55 0.44
C ILE A 197 -3.63 16.62 0.57
N ALA A 198 -3.78 15.35 0.15
CA ALA A 198 -2.73 14.32 0.11
C ALA A 198 -1.88 14.29 1.39
N TRP A 199 -2.52 14.11 2.56
CA TRP A 199 -1.85 14.23 3.86
C TRP A 199 -0.66 13.27 4.03
N TRP A 200 -0.66 12.14 3.34
CA TRP A 200 0.43 11.17 3.31
C TRP A 200 1.74 11.71 2.71
N ASP A 201 1.69 12.81 1.98
CA ASP A 201 2.86 13.50 1.43
C ASP A 201 3.39 14.63 2.32
N TRP A 202 2.71 14.92 3.43
CA TRP A 202 3.17 15.93 4.38
C TRP A 202 4.46 15.51 5.10
N PRO A 203 5.30 16.46 5.54
CA PRO A 203 6.38 16.15 6.48
C PRO A 203 5.85 15.44 7.72
N VAL A 204 6.58 14.44 8.23
CA VAL A 204 6.12 13.62 9.37
C VAL A 204 5.86 14.46 10.62
N GLU A 205 6.59 15.56 10.79
CA GLU A 205 6.38 16.51 11.89
C GLU A 205 4.98 17.13 11.82
N LEU A 206 4.53 17.46 10.60
CA LEU A 206 3.20 18.02 10.37
C LEU A 206 2.10 16.96 10.54
N VAL A 207 2.35 15.73 10.08
CA VAL A 207 1.47 14.58 10.38
C VAL A 207 1.34 14.38 11.88
N THR A 208 2.45 14.47 12.62
CA THR A 208 2.50 14.31 14.08
C THR A 208 1.72 15.42 14.79
N GLU A 209 1.90 16.67 14.37
CA GLU A 209 1.16 17.82 14.90
C GLU A 209 -0.36 17.67 14.68
N HIS A 210 -0.78 17.18 13.51
CA HIS A 210 -2.18 17.08 13.11
C HIS A 210 -2.79 15.68 13.23
N VAL A 211 -2.14 14.73 13.90
CA VAL A 211 -2.57 13.32 13.95
C VAL A 211 -4.02 13.15 14.41
N ARG A 212 -4.48 13.99 15.35
CA ARG A 212 -5.87 13.95 15.83
C ARG A 212 -6.87 14.36 14.76
N VAL A 213 -6.51 15.34 13.93
CA VAL A 213 -7.36 15.81 12.83
C VAL A 213 -7.39 14.77 11.71
N ILE A 214 -6.23 14.22 11.35
CA ILE A 214 -6.12 13.17 10.33
C ILE A 214 -6.92 11.93 10.72
N MET A 215 -6.81 11.47 11.98
CA MET A 215 -7.45 10.23 12.42
C MET A 215 -8.93 10.36 12.76
N ALA A 216 -9.38 11.51 13.27
CA ALA A 216 -10.70 11.65 13.87
C ALA A 216 -11.45 12.93 13.50
N GLY A 217 -10.83 13.85 12.76
CA GLY A 217 -11.48 15.04 12.22
C GLY A 217 -12.33 14.71 11.00
N ASP A 218 -13.19 15.66 10.62
CA ASP A 218 -13.85 15.65 9.31
C ASP A 218 -12.96 16.28 8.23
N VAL A 219 -13.44 16.22 6.99
CA VAL A 219 -12.69 16.74 5.82
C VAL A 219 -12.46 18.24 5.92
N ASP A 220 -13.40 18.99 6.50
CA ASP A 220 -13.28 20.44 6.69
C ASP A 220 -12.18 20.78 7.70
N ALA A 221 -12.09 20.04 8.81
CA ALA A 221 -11.02 20.21 9.79
C ALA A 221 -9.65 19.88 9.19
N LEU A 222 -9.56 18.81 8.38
CA LEU A 222 -8.32 18.44 7.71
C LEU A 222 -7.89 19.49 6.68
N GLU A 223 -8.84 20.01 5.90
CA GLU A 223 -8.57 21.07 4.93
C GLU A 223 -8.12 22.37 5.63
N ALA A 224 -8.71 22.71 6.78
CA ALA A 224 -8.29 23.86 7.58
C ALA A 224 -6.85 23.69 8.09
N ALA A 225 -6.48 22.50 8.57
CA ALA A 225 -5.11 22.18 8.97
C ALA A 225 -4.14 22.32 7.78
N TRP A 226 -4.50 21.75 6.62
CA TRP A 226 -3.71 21.85 5.40
C TRP A 226 -3.45 23.29 4.96
N LYS A 227 -4.48 24.13 4.98
CA LYS A 227 -4.39 25.55 4.63
C LYS A 227 -3.52 26.33 5.62
N SER A 228 -3.54 25.95 6.91
CA SER A 228 -2.73 26.61 7.94
C SER A 228 -1.24 26.23 7.90
N ALA A 229 -0.93 25.09 7.29
CA ALA A 229 0.43 24.58 7.17
C ALA A 229 1.18 25.04 5.90
N ARG A 230 0.48 25.74 5.00
CA ARG A 230 1.01 26.30 3.75
C ARG A 230 1.62 27.69 3.91
#